data_AF-A0A9P0LED4-F1
#
_entry.id   AF-A0A9P0LED4-F1
#
_cell.length_a   1.000
_cell.length_b   1.000
_cell.length_c   1.000
_cell.angle_alpha   90.00
_cell.angle_beta   90.00
_cell.angle_gamma   90.00
#
_symmetry.space_group_name_H-M   'P 1'
#
loop_
_entity.id
_entity.type
_entity.pdbx_description
1 polymer ?
#
loop_
_entity_poly.entity_id
_entity_poly.type
_entity_poly.pdbx_seq_one_letter_code
_entity_poly.pdbx_strand_id
1 'polypeptide(L)'
;MFIIQYIIICRNRRYRPQKYSDAEWKMWWAQYNTGVTHYCDYEEVRADLFTAPLDYSLGHCVSQDLKMSRCIAKIFRQKYGGLEELRAQHVAPGGVGVLKREGRLLFYMVTKKHFWGKPTYITIFLALRRVREYANLYGVNKVAFPRIACGLDRKNWGVISKIIKFVFQDTEIAIKIYVM
;
A
#
# COMPACT_ATOMS: atom_id res chain seq x y z
N MET A 1 7.57 -11.35 -28.52
CA MET A 1 6.20 -11.93 -28.54
C MET A 1 5.82 -12.48 -27.15
N PHE A 2 5.80 -11.63 -26.10
CA PHE A 2 5.46 -12.07 -24.73
C PHE A 2 4.60 -11.07 -23.93
N ILE A 3 4.23 -9.93 -24.53
CA ILE A 3 3.49 -8.86 -23.83
C ILE A 3 1.97 -9.04 -23.93
N ILE A 4 1.47 -9.78 -24.94
CA ILE A 4 0.04 -9.86 -25.25
C ILE A 4 -0.69 -10.96 -24.44
N GLN A 5 0.02 -11.96 -23.90
CA GLN A 5 -0.62 -13.05 -23.15
C GLN A 5 -1.10 -12.63 -21.75
N TYR A 6 -0.44 -11.65 -21.11
CA TYR A 6 -0.72 -11.31 -19.70
C TYR A 6 -1.93 -10.37 -19.50
N ILE A 7 -2.32 -9.60 -20.53
CA ILE A 7 -3.55 -8.78 -20.46
C ILE A 7 -4.80 -9.67 -20.33
N ILE A 8 -4.74 -10.91 -20.80
CA ILE A 8 -5.86 -11.86 -20.75
C ILE A 8 -6.07 -12.42 -19.34
N ILE A 9 -5.04 -12.51 -18.50
CA ILE A 9 -5.16 -13.07 -17.14
C ILE A 9 -5.93 -12.12 -16.20
N CYS A 10 -5.97 -10.81 -16.49
CA CYS A 10 -6.70 -9.83 -15.68
C CYS A 10 -8.17 -9.61 -16.08
N ARG A 11 -8.66 -10.16 -17.20
CA ARG A 11 -10.02 -9.89 -17.70
C ARG A 11 -11.11 -10.85 -17.22
N ASN A 12 -10.78 -11.96 -16.53
CA ASN A 12 -11.77 -13.00 -16.25
C ASN A 12 -11.66 -13.70 -14.88
N ARG A 13 -11.26 -12.98 -13.84
CA ARG A 13 -11.60 -13.37 -12.46
C ARG A 13 -12.38 -12.23 -11.83
N ARG A 14 -13.70 -12.39 -11.72
CA ARG A 14 -14.50 -11.63 -10.75
C ARG A 14 -13.74 -11.70 -9.43
N TYR A 15 -13.27 -10.56 -8.92
CA TYR A 15 -12.76 -10.49 -7.56
C TYR A 15 -13.91 -10.90 -6.63
N ARG A 16 -13.94 -12.17 -6.22
CA ARG A 16 -14.67 -12.59 -5.03
C ARG A 16 -13.85 -12.08 -3.86
N PRO A 17 -14.42 -11.35 -2.90
CA PRO A 17 -13.75 -11.12 -1.64
C PRO A 17 -13.48 -12.51 -1.05
N GLN A 18 -12.23 -12.96 -1.13
CA GLN A 18 -11.81 -14.21 -0.53
C GLN A 18 -12.13 -14.06 0.95
N LYS A 19 -12.98 -14.94 1.50
CA LYS A 19 -13.15 -15.11 2.95
C LYS A 19 -11.74 -15.12 3.55
N TYR A 20 -11.41 -14.12 4.37
CA TYR A 20 -10.08 -13.89 4.90
C TYR A 20 -9.59 -15.10 5.70
N SER A 21 -8.85 -16.01 5.08
CA SER A 21 -8.07 -17.03 5.78
C SER A 21 -6.73 -16.43 6.20
N ASP A 22 -6.79 -15.38 7.03
CA ASP A 22 -5.61 -14.53 7.20
C ASP A 22 -4.71 -15.03 8.33
N ALA A 23 -4.07 -16.18 8.08
CA ALA A 23 -3.13 -16.81 9.00
C ALA A 23 -1.99 -15.85 9.35
N GLU A 24 -1.49 -15.07 8.38
CA GLU A 24 -0.46 -14.05 8.63
C GLU A 24 -0.95 -12.95 9.57
N TRP A 25 -2.16 -12.41 9.39
CA TRP A 25 -2.73 -11.42 10.32
C TRP A 25 -2.89 -11.99 11.73
N LYS A 26 -3.40 -13.22 11.87
CA LYS A 26 -3.52 -13.90 13.17
C LYS A 26 -2.17 -14.11 13.82
N MET A 27 -1.17 -14.53 13.04
CA MET A 27 0.21 -14.71 13.48
C MET A 27 0.81 -13.39 13.97
N TRP A 28 0.69 -12.33 13.17
CA TRP A 28 1.13 -10.99 13.57
C TRP A 28 0.45 -10.52 14.85
N TRP A 29 -0.87 -10.69 14.97
CA TRP A 29 -1.62 -10.28 16.15
C TRP A 29 -1.18 -11.05 17.41
N ALA A 30 -0.92 -12.35 17.29
CA ALA A 30 -0.40 -13.15 18.39
C ALA A 30 1.00 -12.67 18.82
N GLN A 31 1.89 -12.43 17.87
CA GLN A 31 3.26 -11.95 18.09
C GLN A 31 3.33 -10.52 18.64
N TYR A 32 2.40 -9.66 18.22
CA TYR A 32 2.30 -8.30 18.71
C TYR A 32 2.03 -8.25 20.22
N ASN A 33 1.20 -9.15 20.75
CA ASN A 33 0.88 -9.22 22.18
C ASN A 33 2.00 -9.87 23.02
N THR A 34 2.90 -10.63 22.40
CA THR A 34 4.05 -11.26 23.08
C THR A 34 5.33 -10.44 22.98
N GLY A 35 5.29 -9.27 22.32
CA GLY A 35 6.43 -8.35 22.23
C GLY A 35 7.49 -8.74 21.19
N VAL A 36 7.18 -9.69 20.30
CA VAL A 36 8.10 -10.07 19.21
C VAL A 36 8.39 -8.86 18.32
N THR A 37 9.67 -8.69 17.97
CA THR A 37 10.13 -7.61 17.08
C THR A 37 10.47 -8.18 15.71
N HIS A 38 9.98 -7.51 14.67
CA HIS A 38 10.23 -7.84 13.28
C HIS A 38 11.15 -6.80 12.65
N TYR A 39 11.96 -7.23 11.69
CA TYR A 39 12.94 -6.41 11.00
C TYR A 39 12.76 -6.54 9.50
N CYS A 40 12.96 -5.43 8.79
CA CYS A 40 13.11 -5.37 7.34
C CYS A 40 14.05 -4.20 7.00
N ASP A 41 14.50 -4.09 5.76
CA ASP A 41 15.20 -2.88 5.30
C ASP A 41 14.22 -1.69 5.39
N TYR A 42 14.44 -0.83 6.38
CA TYR A 42 13.50 0.20 6.81
C TYR A 42 14.26 1.43 7.30
N GLU A 43 13.88 2.60 6.76
CA GLU A 43 14.45 3.88 7.14
C GLU A 43 13.34 4.95 7.26
N GLU A 44 13.42 5.82 8.27
CA GLU A 44 12.60 7.05 8.33
C GLU A 44 13.44 8.25 7.90
N VAL A 45 12.97 9.00 6.91
CA VAL A 45 13.67 10.14 6.31
C VAL A 45 12.88 11.42 6.55
N ARG A 46 13.56 12.49 7.01
CA ARG A 46 12.96 13.82 7.20
C ARG A 46 12.95 14.61 5.89
N ALA A 47 11.96 14.35 5.05
CA ALA A 47 11.78 15.01 3.76
C ALA A 47 10.35 14.85 3.24
N ASP A 48 10.01 15.54 2.14
CA ASP A 48 8.76 15.32 1.41
C ASP A 48 8.82 14.01 0.60
N LEU A 49 7.75 13.20 0.64
CA LEU A 49 7.68 11.91 -0.07
C LEU A 49 8.01 12.03 -1.58
N PHE A 50 7.60 13.12 -2.22
CA PHE A 50 7.76 13.31 -3.65
C PHE A 50 9.19 13.68 -4.05
N THR A 51 10.11 13.88 -3.10
CA THR A 51 11.55 13.96 -3.35
C THR A 51 12.22 12.58 -3.37
N ALA A 52 11.47 11.50 -3.08
CA ALA A 52 11.97 10.15 -3.22
C ALA A 52 12.51 9.90 -4.64
N PRO A 53 13.74 9.36 -4.77
CA PRO A 53 14.34 9.03 -6.06
C PRO A 53 13.41 8.21 -6.96
N LEU A 54 13.58 8.32 -8.28
CA LEU A 54 12.68 7.68 -9.25
C LEU A 54 12.76 6.14 -9.24
N ASP A 55 13.82 5.55 -8.69
CA ASP A 55 13.94 4.10 -8.46
C ASP A 55 13.08 3.61 -7.27
N TYR A 56 12.48 4.51 -6.49
CA TYR A 56 11.44 4.17 -5.51
C TYR A 56 10.05 4.23 -6.13
N SER A 57 9.30 3.13 -6.01
CA SER A 57 7.85 3.16 -6.16
C SER A 57 7.21 3.85 -4.96
N LEU A 58 6.08 4.52 -5.16
CA LEU A 58 5.44 5.32 -4.11
C LEU A 58 4.14 4.66 -3.66
N GLY A 59 3.81 4.72 -2.37
CA GLY A 59 2.53 4.24 -1.86
C GLY A 59 1.85 5.21 -0.91
N HIS A 60 0.52 5.22 -0.92
CA HIS A 60 -0.28 5.98 0.05
C HIS A 60 -1.65 5.35 0.28
N CYS A 61 -2.33 5.76 1.36
CA CYS A 61 -3.67 5.30 1.70
C CYS A 61 -4.76 6.14 1.01
N VAL A 62 -5.80 5.47 0.52
CA VAL A 62 -7.01 6.07 -0.06
C VAL A 62 -8.27 5.37 0.42
N SER A 63 -9.41 6.03 0.21
CA SER A 63 -10.74 5.43 0.28
C SER A 63 -11.14 4.82 -1.06
N GLN A 64 -12.02 3.81 -1.02
CA GLN A 64 -12.54 3.14 -2.22
C GLN A 64 -13.31 4.10 -3.15
N ASP A 65 -13.94 5.14 -2.59
CA ASP A 65 -14.59 6.21 -3.37
C ASP A 65 -13.60 7.17 -4.07
N LEU A 66 -12.29 7.02 -3.83
CA LEU A 66 -11.18 7.75 -4.46
C LEU A 66 -11.35 9.28 -4.46
N LYS A 67 -11.99 9.86 -3.42
CA LYS A 67 -12.20 11.33 -3.36
C LYS A 67 -10.89 12.11 -3.41
N MET A 68 -9.86 11.62 -2.70
CA MET A 68 -8.47 12.13 -2.72
C MET A 68 -8.36 13.67 -2.70
N SER A 69 -9.15 14.34 -1.86
CA SER A 69 -9.30 15.81 -1.91
C SER A 69 -8.44 16.57 -0.89
N ARG A 70 -7.68 15.88 -0.05
CA ARG A 70 -6.88 16.49 1.05
C ARG A 70 -5.52 15.84 1.20
N CYS A 71 -4.61 16.58 1.85
CA CYS A 71 -3.27 16.13 2.22
C CYS A 71 -2.52 15.54 1.02
N ILE A 72 -1.67 14.55 1.28
CA ILE A 72 -0.84 13.93 0.25
C ILE A 72 -1.67 13.30 -0.88
N ALA A 73 -2.88 12.80 -0.60
CA ALA A 73 -3.75 12.22 -1.62
C ALA A 73 -4.18 13.24 -2.69
N LYS A 74 -4.35 14.52 -2.31
CA LYS A 74 -4.61 15.60 -3.28
C LYS A 74 -3.42 15.79 -4.22
N ILE A 75 -2.21 15.74 -3.70
CA ILE A 75 -0.98 15.89 -4.49
C ILE A 75 -0.81 14.71 -5.45
N PHE A 76 -1.03 13.46 -5.00
CA PHE A 76 -1.06 12.29 -5.89
C PHE A 76 -2.05 12.45 -7.04
N ARG A 77 -3.28 12.90 -6.74
CA ARG A 77 -4.32 13.12 -7.75
C ARG A 77 -3.91 14.20 -8.76
N GLN A 78 -3.36 15.31 -8.30
CA GLN A 78 -2.95 16.43 -9.16
C GLN A 78 -1.72 16.08 -10.01
N LYS A 79 -0.73 15.37 -9.43
CA LYS A 79 0.53 15.04 -10.10
C LYS A 79 0.42 13.87 -11.06
N TYR A 80 -0.32 12.81 -10.70
CA TYR A 80 -0.30 11.54 -11.44
C TYR A 80 -1.60 11.18 -12.17
N GLY A 81 -2.70 11.86 -11.85
CA GLY A 81 -4.01 11.61 -12.47
C GLY A 81 -4.50 10.17 -12.29
N GLY A 82 -5.04 9.56 -13.35
CA GLY A 82 -5.38 8.13 -13.40
C GLY A 82 -6.63 7.70 -12.61
N LEU A 83 -7.54 8.64 -12.30
CA LEU A 83 -8.71 8.34 -11.48
C LEU A 83 -9.64 7.30 -12.11
N GLU A 84 -9.88 7.38 -13.43
CA GLU A 84 -10.70 6.38 -14.13
C GLU A 84 -10.01 5.01 -14.21
N GLU A 85 -8.68 4.99 -14.44
CA GLU A 85 -7.89 3.75 -14.40
C GLU A 85 -8.00 3.06 -13.03
N LEU A 86 -7.96 3.83 -11.94
CA LEU A 86 -8.12 3.31 -10.59
C LEU A 86 -9.54 2.80 -10.33
N ARG A 87 -10.57 3.50 -10.81
CA ARG A 87 -11.97 3.06 -10.67
C ARG A 87 -12.24 1.76 -11.40
N ALA A 88 -11.68 1.60 -12.61
CA ALA A 88 -11.83 0.40 -13.41
C ALA A 88 -11.20 -0.86 -12.76
N GLN A 89 -10.30 -0.68 -11.79
CA GLN A 89 -9.71 -1.79 -11.04
C GLN A 89 -10.65 -2.34 -9.95
N HIS A 90 -11.73 -1.63 -9.59
CA HIS A 90 -12.74 -2.06 -8.61
C HIS A 90 -12.16 -2.56 -7.27
N VAL A 91 -11.11 -1.92 -6.79
CA VAL A 91 -10.37 -2.36 -5.61
C VAL A 91 -11.19 -2.13 -4.34
N ALA A 92 -11.36 -3.19 -3.53
CA ALA A 92 -12.04 -3.13 -2.23
C ALA A 92 -11.06 -2.80 -1.09
N PRO A 93 -11.56 -2.39 0.10
CA PRO A 93 -10.72 -2.21 1.28
C PRO A 93 -9.89 -3.46 1.62
N GLY A 94 -8.60 -3.27 1.89
CA GLY A 94 -7.60 -4.35 2.01
C GLY A 94 -6.89 -4.68 0.69
N GLY A 95 -7.27 -4.05 -0.42
CA GLY A 95 -6.61 -4.16 -1.70
C GLY A 95 -5.69 -2.98 -2.02
N VAL A 96 -5.04 -3.04 -3.18
CA VAL A 96 -4.19 -1.97 -3.72
C VAL A 96 -4.56 -1.73 -5.18
N GLY A 97 -4.78 -0.46 -5.54
CA GLY A 97 -4.81 -0.02 -6.92
C GLY A 97 -3.40 0.35 -7.37
N VAL A 98 -3.04 0.02 -8.62
CA VAL A 98 -1.69 0.24 -9.13
C VAL A 98 -1.74 1.07 -10.40
N LEU A 99 -0.91 2.11 -10.47
CA LEU A 99 -0.63 2.87 -11.70
C LEU A 99 0.86 2.84 -11.99
N LYS A 100 1.23 2.88 -13.27
CA LYS A 100 2.63 3.09 -13.70
C LYS A 100 2.77 4.51 -14.23
N ARG A 101 3.71 5.28 -13.66
CA ARG A 101 4.03 6.66 -14.04
C ARG A 101 5.53 6.87 -13.85
N GLU A 102 6.16 7.66 -14.73
CA GLU A 102 7.57 8.05 -14.59
C GLU A 102 8.52 6.84 -14.39
N GLY A 103 8.22 5.69 -15.00
CA GLY A 103 9.04 4.48 -14.87
C GLY A 103 8.87 3.67 -13.58
N ARG A 104 8.07 4.14 -12.62
CA ARG A 104 7.82 3.49 -11.31
C ARG A 104 6.36 3.11 -11.10
N LEU A 105 6.09 2.28 -10.09
CA LEU A 105 4.74 1.95 -9.66
C LEU A 105 4.25 2.93 -8.58
N LEU A 106 2.96 3.21 -8.62
CA LEU A 106 2.23 3.99 -7.64
C LEU A 106 1.17 3.09 -7.00
N PHE A 107 1.28 2.87 -5.70
CA PHE A 107 0.41 2.01 -4.91
C PHE A 107 -0.65 2.82 -4.15
N TYR A 108 -1.90 2.69 -4.58
CA TYR A 108 -3.08 3.29 -3.96
C TYR A 108 -3.73 2.28 -3.02
N MET A 109 -3.26 2.21 -1.78
CA MET A 109 -3.76 1.28 -0.77
C MET A 109 -5.17 1.65 -0.33
N VAL A 110 -6.16 0.86 -0.72
CA VAL A 110 -7.56 1.10 -0.35
C VAL A 110 -7.77 0.56 1.05
N THR A 111 -7.83 1.44 2.04
CA THR A 111 -7.88 1.02 3.46
C THR A 111 -9.24 1.25 4.11
N LYS A 112 -10.15 1.95 3.42
CA LYS A 112 -11.50 2.26 3.90
C LYS A 112 -12.47 2.42 2.73
N LYS A 113 -13.77 2.23 3.00
CA LYS A 113 -14.82 2.35 1.98
C LYS A 113 -15.05 3.80 1.55
N HIS A 114 -15.18 4.70 2.52
CA HIS A 114 -15.50 6.11 2.29
C HIS A 114 -14.44 7.05 2.87
N PHE A 115 -14.27 8.23 2.28
CA PHE A 115 -13.23 9.17 2.71
C PHE A 115 -13.41 9.67 4.16
N TRP A 116 -14.65 9.77 4.66
CA TRP A 116 -14.97 10.14 6.05
C TRP A 116 -14.80 8.99 7.04
N GLY A 117 -14.73 7.75 6.54
CA GLY A 117 -14.47 6.58 7.37
C GLY A 117 -13.04 6.55 7.92
N LYS A 118 -12.80 5.60 8.81
CA LYS A 118 -11.46 5.27 9.32
C LYS A 118 -11.04 3.90 8.81
N PRO A 119 -9.77 3.70 8.46
CA PRO A 119 -9.26 2.36 8.17
C PRO A 119 -9.23 1.51 9.45
N THR A 120 -9.12 0.20 9.31
CA THR A 120 -8.80 -0.72 10.40
C THR A 120 -7.36 -1.18 10.25
N TYR A 121 -6.74 -1.68 11.32
CA TYR A 121 -5.38 -2.22 11.21
C TYR A 121 -5.30 -3.40 10.24
N ILE A 122 -6.34 -4.24 10.21
CA ILE A 122 -6.43 -5.36 9.28
C ILE A 122 -6.52 -4.90 7.81
N THR A 123 -7.29 -3.85 7.48
CA THR A 123 -7.32 -3.36 6.09
C THR A 123 -6.00 -2.73 5.65
N ILE A 124 -5.26 -2.10 6.57
CA ILE A 124 -3.91 -1.58 6.31
C ILE A 124 -2.93 -2.74 6.10
N PHE A 125 -2.95 -3.73 6.99
CA PHE A 125 -2.11 -4.93 6.89
C PHE A 125 -2.31 -5.63 5.55
N LEU A 126 -3.56 -5.89 5.19
CA LEU A 126 -3.93 -6.54 3.93
C LEU A 126 -3.43 -5.75 2.72
N ALA A 127 -3.62 -4.43 2.72
CA ALA A 127 -3.17 -3.58 1.62
C ALA A 127 -1.64 -3.57 1.49
N LEU A 128 -0.90 -3.51 2.61
CA LEU A 128 0.56 -3.61 2.61
C LEU A 128 1.03 -4.97 2.10
N ARG A 129 0.36 -6.06 2.48
CA ARG A 129 0.67 -7.39 1.94
C ARG A 129 0.46 -7.43 0.43
N ARG A 130 -0.61 -6.81 -0.08
CA ARG A 130 -0.78 -6.66 -1.52
C ARG A 130 0.35 -5.86 -2.16
N VAL A 131 0.82 -4.79 -1.53
CA VAL A 131 2.00 -4.06 -2.03
C VAL A 131 3.21 -4.99 -2.13
N ARG A 132 3.51 -5.81 -1.12
CA ARG A 132 4.57 -6.83 -1.18
C ARG A 132 4.38 -7.80 -2.35
N GLU A 133 3.17 -8.35 -2.51
CA GLU A 133 2.84 -9.27 -3.61
C GLU A 133 3.11 -8.63 -4.98
N TYR A 134 2.63 -7.40 -5.19
CA TYR A 134 2.85 -6.66 -6.43
C TYR A 134 4.32 -6.27 -6.61
N ALA A 135 5.01 -5.84 -5.55
CA ALA A 135 6.40 -5.45 -5.62
C ALA A 135 7.28 -6.62 -6.08
N ASN A 136 7.10 -7.81 -5.49
CA ASN A 136 7.76 -9.03 -5.93
C ASN A 136 7.40 -9.40 -7.37
N LEU A 137 6.12 -9.32 -7.75
CA LEU A 137 5.66 -9.67 -9.09
C LEU A 137 6.27 -8.78 -10.18
N TYR A 138 6.48 -7.49 -9.89
CA TYR A 138 6.98 -6.51 -10.85
C TYR A 138 8.46 -6.15 -10.65
N GLY A 139 9.18 -6.88 -9.79
CA GLY A 139 10.61 -6.64 -9.53
C GLY A 139 10.91 -5.30 -8.87
N VAL A 140 9.96 -4.75 -8.11
CA VAL A 140 10.17 -3.53 -7.31
C VAL A 140 10.85 -3.90 -6.00
N ASN A 141 12.06 -3.41 -5.79
CA ASN A 141 12.85 -3.63 -4.58
C ASN A 141 12.91 -2.40 -3.66
N LYS A 142 12.26 -1.30 -4.02
CA LYS A 142 12.29 -0.03 -3.27
C LYS A 142 10.91 0.61 -3.25
N VAL A 143 10.34 0.80 -2.06
CA VAL A 143 9.02 1.41 -1.88
C VAL A 143 9.10 2.53 -0.82
N ALA A 144 8.60 3.70 -1.18
CA ALA A 144 8.50 4.85 -0.29
C ALA A 144 7.05 5.11 0.09
N PHE A 145 6.81 5.34 1.39
CA PHE A 145 5.52 5.72 1.95
C PHE A 145 5.65 7.01 2.75
N PRO A 146 4.57 7.80 2.90
CA PRO A 146 4.49 8.75 4.00
C PRO A 146 4.23 8.00 5.32
N ARG A 147 4.10 8.70 6.45
CA ARG A 147 3.45 8.12 7.64
C ARG A 147 1.96 7.82 7.37
N ILE A 148 1.69 6.64 6.84
CA ILE A 148 0.37 6.20 6.39
C ILE A 148 -0.62 6.07 7.56
N ALA A 149 -1.89 6.41 7.30
CA ALA A 149 -3.02 6.29 8.22
C ALA A 149 -2.88 6.98 9.61
N CYS A 150 -1.85 7.80 9.84
CA CYS A 150 -1.65 8.49 11.13
C CYS A 150 -2.33 9.85 11.25
N GLY A 151 -2.48 10.60 10.14
CA GLY A 151 -3.06 11.95 10.15
C GLY A 151 -4.56 11.96 10.42
N LEU A 152 -5.35 12.26 9.38
CA LEU A 152 -6.82 12.28 9.52
C LEU A 152 -7.39 10.92 9.93
N ASP A 153 -6.67 9.82 9.73
CA ASP A 153 -7.09 8.46 10.05
C ASP A 153 -6.79 8.03 11.50
N ARG A 154 -6.00 8.83 12.26
CA ARG A 154 -5.74 8.68 13.70
C ARG A 154 -5.23 7.31 14.16
N LYS A 155 -4.50 6.56 13.32
CA LYS A 155 -3.86 5.31 13.74
C LYS A 155 -2.52 5.55 14.44
N ASN A 156 -2.18 4.65 15.34
CA ASN A 156 -0.92 4.69 16.08
C ASN A 156 0.22 4.26 15.16
N TRP A 157 1.20 5.15 14.94
CA TRP A 157 2.36 4.88 14.09
C TRP A 157 3.24 3.73 14.61
N GLY A 158 3.37 3.58 15.93
CA GLY A 158 4.09 2.47 16.54
C GLY A 158 3.49 1.10 16.20
N VAL A 159 2.16 1.03 16.01
CA VAL A 159 1.50 -0.19 15.53
C VAL A 159 1.73 -0.38 14.03
N ILE A 160 1.57 0.68 13.24
CA ILE A 160 1.72 0.62 11.78
C ILE A 160 3.15 0.27 11.37
N SER A 161 4.16 0.89 11.97
CA SER A 161 5.56 0.58 11.71
C SER A 161 5.89 -0.89 12.00
N LYS A 162 5.32 -1.46 13.07
CA LYS A 162 5.42 -2.91 13.37
C LYS A 162 4.71 -3.77 12.32
N ILE A 163 3.56 -3.35 11.80
CA ILE A 163 2.88 -4.03 10.69
C ILE A 163 3.76 -4.01 9.43
N ILE A 164 4.33 -2.86 9.07
CA ILE A 164 5.21 -2.72 7.90
C ILE A 164 6.39 -3.66 8.03
N LYS A 165 7.10 -3.63 9.17
CA LYS A 165 8.26 -4.49 9.42
C LYS A 165 7.92 -5.97 9.36
N PHE A 166 6.76 -6.39 9.88
CA PHE A 166 6.31 -7.77 9.75
C PHE A 166 5.96 -8.14 8.31
N VAL A 167 5.22 -7.28 7.58
CA VAL A 167 4.77 -7.62 6.22
C VAL A 167 5.95 -7.79 5.28
N PHE A 168 6.94 -6.90 5.39
CA PHE A 168 8.14 -6.90 4.54
C PHE A 168 9.33 -7.65 5.16
N GLN A 169 9.13 -8.36 6.27
CA GLN A 169 10.15 -9.26 6.79
C GLN A 169 10.49 -10.33 5.74
N ASP A 170 11.74 -10.77 5.73
CA ASP A 170 12.24 -11.77 4.80
C ASP A 170 12.04 -11.41 3.31
N THR A 171 12.03 -10.11 3.00
CA THR A 171 12.04 -9.58 1.62
C THR A 171 13.23 -8.67 1.39
N GLU A 172 13.68 -8.57 0.13
CA GLU A 172 14.71 -7.62 -0.30
C GLU A 172 14.14 -6.22 -0.62
N ILE A 173 12.89 -5.95 -0.21
CA ILE A 173 12.22 -4.68 -0.50
C ILE A 173 12.62 -3.65 0.55
N ALA A 174 13.39 -2.65 0.15
CA ALA A 174 13.74 -1.51 0.96
C ALA A 174 12.55 -0.55 1.14
N ILE A 175 12.19 -0.28 2.39
CA ILE A 175 11.08 0.60 2.77
C ILE A 175 11.60 1.93 3.30
N LYS A 176 11.19 3.03 2.66
CA LYS A 176 11.43 4.39 3.18
C LYS A 176 10.17 5.05 3.65
N ILE A 177 10.17 5.55 4.87
CA ILE A 177 9.07 6.35 5.42
C ILE A 177 9.49 7.81 5.44
N TYR A 178 8.77 8.63 4.68
CA TYR A 178 8.97 10.07 4.66
C TYR A 178 8.13 10.73 5.76
N VAL A 179 8.82 11.47 6.61
CA VAL A 179 8.27 12.23 7.73
C VAL A 179 8.55 13.71 7.49
N MET A 180 7.50 14.50 7.33
CA MET A 180 7.59 15.96 7.23
C MET A 180 7.14 16.59 8.54
#